data_AF-A0AAE0CZL3-F1
#
_entry.id   AF-A0AAE0CZL3-F1
#
_cell.length_a   1.000
_cell.length_b   1.000
_cell.length_c   1.000
_cell.angle_alpha   90.00
_cell.angle_beta   90.00
_cell.angle_gamma   90.00
#
_symmetry.space_group_name_H-M   'P 1'
#
loop_
_entity.id
_entity.type
_entity.pdbx_description
1 polymer ?
#
loop_
_entity_poly.entity_id
_entity_poly.type
_entity_poly.pdbx_seq_one_letter_code
_entity_poly.pdbx_strand_id
1 'polypeptide(L)'
;THITYSPTFRIVVDALKEAGYKRVPGWKDRAVIKMATRQGDAILGSTHGAGTAWMLIQHKDVLGVKEIVEAVVWGYQPRLMGLFGNADGFKFTASPDSAVLNIRFTIRNV
;
A
#
# COMPACT_ATOMS: atom_id res chain seq x y z
N THR A 1 -5.00 3.72 3.76
CA THR A 1 -4.14 4.37 4.75
C THR A 1 -2.98 5.05 4.06
N HIS A 2 -2.67 6.28 4.45
CA HIS A 2 -1.45 6.99 4.02
C HIS A 2 -0.24 6.47 4.81
N ILE A 3 0.84 6.12 4.11
CA ILE A 3 2.04 5.51 4.69
C ILE A 3 3.10 6.59 4.93
N THR A 4 3.34 6.93 6.19
CA THR A 4 4.44 7.79 6.64
C THR A 4 5.62 7.00 7.19
N TYR A 5 5.38 5.77 7.65
CA TYR A 5 6.43 4.94 8.24
C TYR A 5 7.41 4.44 7.16
N SER A 6 8.65 4.90 7.25
CA SER A 6 9.70 4.67 6.24
C SER A 6 9.92 3.19 5.89
N PRO A 7 9.98 2.24 6.84
CA PRO A 7 10.12 0.82 6.51
C PRO A 7 8.97 0.26 5.68
N THR A 8 7.71 0.55 6.03
CA THR A 8 6.56 0.13 5.22
C THR A 8 6.62 0.76 3.83
N PHE A 9 6.97 2.04 3.73
CA PHE A 9 7.09 2.72 2.44
C PHE A 9 8.09 2.01 1.52
N ARG A 10 9.28 1.66 2.03
CA ARG A 10 10.32 0.95 1.27
C ARG A 10 9.86 -0.43 0.82
N ILE A 11 9.30 -1.23 1.73
CA ILE A 11 8.77 -2.57 1.42
C ILE A 11 7.77 -2.51 0.27
N VAL A 12 6.87 -1.52 0.30
CA VAL A 12 5.80 -1.39 -0.71
C VAL A 12 6.36 -0.92 -2.04
N VAL A 13 7.31 0.01 -2.03
CA VAL A 13 8.02 0.44 -3.25
C VAL A 13 8.80 -0.71 -3.86
N ASP A 14 9.47 -1.53 -3.06
CA ASP A 14 10.23 -2.67 -3.56
C ASP A 14 9.31 -3.79 -4.07
N ALA A 15 8.18 -4.04 -3.41
CA ALA A 15 7.14 -4.93 -3.92
C ALA A 15 6.60 -4.48 -5.29
N LEU A 16 6.42 -3.16 -5.50
CA LEU A 16 6.03 -2.62 -6.81
C LEU A 16 7.12 -2.81 -7.88
N LYS A 17 8.40 -2.61 -7.53
CA LYS A 17 9.51 -2.86 -8.46
C LYS A 17 9.58 -4.33 -8.85
N GLU A 18 9.48 -5.24 -7.87
CA GLU A 18 9.49 -6.69 -8.10
C GLU A 18 8.29 -7.14 -8.93
N ALA A 19 7.15 -6.45 -8.82
CA ALA A 19 5.96 -6.67 -9.67
C ALA A 19 6.07 -6.06 -11.08
N GLY A 20 7.20 -5.43 -11.43
CA GLY A 20 7.48 -4.88 -12.77
C GLY A 20 6.93 -3.48 -13.03
N TYR A 21 6.43 -2.78 -12.00
CA TYR A 21 6.04 -1.39 -12.15
C TYR A 21 7.27 -0.51 -12.35
N LYS A 22 7.13 0.56 -13.15
CA LYS A 22 8.21 1.53 -13.42
C LYS A 22 8.24 2.69 -12.43
N ARG A 23 7.14 2.91 -11.71
CA ARG A 23 6.93 3.98 -10.74
C ARG A 23 5.76 3.62 -9.82
N VAL A 24 5.57 4.37 -8.75
CA VAL A 24 4.33 4.26 -7.96
C VAL A 24 3.19 4.86 -8.79
N PRO A 25 2.12 4.08 -9.08
CA PRO A 25 1.04 4.55 -9.90
C PRO A 25 0.15 5.55 -9.16
N GLY A 26 -0.61 6.29 -9.95
CA GLY A 26 -1.68 7.13 -9.48
C GLY A 26 -2.95 6.38 -9.07
N TRP A 27 -3.99 7.10 -8.64
CA TRP A 27 -5.25 6.46 -8.24
C TRP A 27 -5.96 5.76 -9.42
N LYS A 28 -5.95 6.41 -10.59
CA LYS A 28 -6.62 5.89 -11.79
C LYS A 28 -6.02 4.56 -12.24
N ASP A 29 -4.69 4.46 -12.17
CA ASP A 29 -3.91 3.29 -12.61
C ASP A 29 -3.32 2.49 -11.44
N ARG A 30 -3.97 2.56 -10.27
CA ARG A 30 -3.50 1.96 -9.00
C ARG A 30 -3.08 0.51 -9.18
N ALA A 31 -1.99 0.13 -8.51
CA ALA A 31 -1.51 -1.24 -8.52
C ALA A 31 -2.42 -2.11 -7.66
N VAL A 32 -2.73 -3.31 -8.15
CA VAL A 32 -3.47 -4.33 -7.40
C VAL A 32 -2.55 -5.53 -7.24
N ILE A 33 -2.07 -5.75 -6.03
CA ILE A 33 -1.15 -6.83 -5.70
C ILE A 33 -1.92 -7.89 -4.93
N LYS A 34 -2.03 -9.10 -5.52
CA LYS A 34 -2.73 -10.22 -4.88
C LYS A 34 -1.93 -10.74 -3.68
N MET A 35 -2.63 -11.11 -2.61
CA MET A 35 -2.02 -11.89 -1.51
C MET A 35 -1.67 -13.30 -2.00
N ALA A 36 -0.85 -14.03 -1.23
CA ALA A 36 -0.25 -15.31 -1.66
C ALA A 36 0.66 -15.17 -2.89
N THR A 37 1.20 -13.97 -3.10
CA THR A 37 2.34 -13.71 -3.98
C THR A 37 3.45 -13.13 -3.12
N ARG A 38 4.71 -13.29 -3.51
CA ARG A 38 5.85 -12.74 -2.76
C ARG A 38 5.68 -11.24 -2.44
N GLN A 39 5.20 -10.47 -3.42
CA GLN A 39 4.99 -9.03 -3.29
C GLN A 39 3.80 -8.71 -2.37
N GLY A 40 2.70 -9.45 -2.50
CA GLY A 40 1.55 -9.31 -1.61
C GLY A 40 1.88 -9.64 -0.17
N ASP A 41 2.60 -10.75 0.04
CA ASP A 41 2.99 -11.23 1.37
C ASP A 41 4.03 -10.29 2.02
N ALA A 42 4.92 -9.69 1.23
CA ALA A 42 5.81 -8.64 1.70
C ALA A 42 5.03 -7.40 2.20
N ILE A 43 4.01 -6.96 1.46
CA ILE A 43 3.15 -5.84 1.87
C ILE A 43 2.35 -6.22 3.13
N LEU A 44 1.81 -7.43 3.18
CA LEU A 44 1.07 -7.95 4.34
C LEU A 44 1.96 -8.06 5.59
N GLY A 45 3.22 -8.45 5.43
CA GLY A 45 4.21 -8.54 6.51
C GLY A 45 4.73 -7.17 7.00
N SER A 46 4.42 -6.09 6.30
CA SER A 46 4.76 -4.74 6.77
C SER A 46 3.98 -4.36 8.04
N THR A 47 4.44 -3.37 8.81
CA THR A 47 3.74 -2.90 10.02
C THR A 47 2.26 -2.56 9.77
N HIS A 48 1.93 -1.97 8.62
CA HIS A 48 0.56 -1.61 8.27
C HIS A 48 -0.30 -2.82 7.86
N GLY A 49 0.32 -3.79 7.17
CA GLY A 49 -0.35 -5.06 6.83
C GLY A 49 -0.59 -5.91 8.07
N ALA A 50 0.45 -6.09 8.89
CA ALA A 50 0.40 -6.86 10.13
C ALA A 50 -0.60 -6.25 11.12
N GLY A 51 -0.63 -4.92 11.27
CA GLY A 51 -1.63 -4.24 12.11
C GLY A 51 -3.07 -4.49 11.63
N THR A 52 -3.29 -4.48 10.31
CA THR A 52 -4.61 -4.81 9.74
C THR A 52 -5.00 -6.26 10.01
N ALA A 53 -4.07 -7.21 9.79
CA ALA A 53 -4.31 -8.63 10.06
C ALA A 53 -4.58 -8.88 11.55
N TRP A 54 -3.82 -8.24 12.44
CA TRP A 54 -4.00 -8.35 13.88
C TRP A 54 -5.37 -7.87 14.34
N MET A 55 -5.85 -6.73 13.82
CA MET A 55 -7.19 -6.22 14.12
C MET A 55 -8.27 -7.24 13.74
N LEU A 56 -8.16 -7.87 12.57
CA LEU A 56 -9.12 -8.88 12.11
C LEU A 56 -9.08 -10.14 12.99
N ILE A 57 -7.89 -10.58 13.39
CA ILE A 57 -7.72 -11.75 14.28
C ILE A 57 -8.32 -11.48 15.66
N GLN A 58 -8.07 -10.31 16.24
CA GLN A 58 -8.58 -9.96 17.58
C GLN A 58 -10.09 -9.84 17.65
N HIS A 59 -10.74 -9.47 16.54
CA HIS A 59 -12.20 -9.28 16.48
C HIS A 59 -12.91 -10.41 15.73
N LYS A 60 -12.26 -11.57 15.59
CA LYS A 60 -12.80 -12.71 14.83
C LYS A 60 -14.18 -13.18 15.32
N ASP A 61 -14.48 -13.01 16.62
CA ASP A 61 -15.74 -13.49 17.20
C ASP A 61 -16.93 -12.63 16.76
N VAL A 62 -16.68 -11.34 16.45
CA VAL A 62 -17.70 -10.38 15.99
C VAL A 62 -17.71 -10.28 14.47
N LEU A 63 -16.51 -10.28 13.84
CA LEU A 63 -16.36 -10.12 12.41
C LEU A 63 -16.46 -11.46 11.66
N GLY A 64 -16.32 -12.61 12.34
CA GLY A 64 -16.12 -13.90 11.70
C GLY A 64 -14.72 -14.06 11.10
N VAL A 65 -14.49 -15.19 10.43
CA VAL A 65 -13.21 -15.45 9.73
C VAL A 65 -13.15 -14.58 8.47
N LYS A 66 -12.07 -13.79 8.36
CA LYS A 66 -11.82 -12.90 7.23
C LYS A 66 -10.53 -13.28 6.52
N GLU A 67 -10.51 -13.01 5.23
CA GLU A 67 -9.34 -13.18 4.39
C GLU A 67 -8.97 -11.85 3.72
N ILE A 68 -7.71 -11.46 3.84
CA ILE A 68 -7.14 -10.34 3.06
C ILE A 68 -6.71 -10.93 1.72
N VAL A 69 -7.26 -10.42 0.60
CA VAL A 69 -7.05 -11.02 -0.73
C VAL A 69 -6.15 -10.21 -1.65
N GLU A 70 -6.07 -8.89 -1.43
CA GLU A 70 -5.20 -8.01 -2.23
C GLU A 70 -4.86 -6.73 -1.47
N ALA A 71 -3.73 -6.13 -1.88
CA ALA A 71 -3.32 -4.79 -1.51
C ALA A 71 -3.38 -3.90 -2.75
N VAL A 72 -4.18 -2.85 -2.65
CA VAL A 72 -4.29 -1.81 -3.66
C VAL A 72 -3.37 -0.66 -3.26
N VAL A 73 -2.42 -0.32 -4.12
CA VAL A 73 -1.36 0.66 -3.85
C VAL A 73 -1.42 1.79 -4.88
N TRP A 74 -1.39 3.03 -4.40
CA TRP A 74 -1.32 4.22 -5.25
C TRP A 74 -0.63 5.36 -4.51
N GLY A 75 -0.28 6.41 -5.24
CA GLY A 75 0.29 7.59 -4.63
C GLY A 75 0.15 8.84 -5.46
N TYR A 76 0.58 9.94 -4.87
CA TYR A 76 0.70 11.22 -5.55
C TYR A 76 1.87 12.01 -4.95
N GLN A 77 2.35 12.99 -5.69
CA GLN A 77 3.41 13.89 -5.23
C GLN A 77 2.93 15.34 -5.28
N PRO A 78 2.91 16.06 -4.14
CA PRO A 78 2.59 17.48 -4.12
C PRO A 78 3.55 18.29 -5.01
N ARG A 79 3.00 19.21 -5.81
CA ARG A 79 3.81 20.12 -6.65
C ARG A 79 4.03 21.44 -5.90
N LEU A 80 5.30 21.80 -5.71
CA LEU A 80 5.75 23.07 -5.12
C LEU A 80 5.06 23.34 -3.78
N MET A 81 5.32 22.51 -2.77
CA MET A 81 4.66 22.57 -1.45
C MET A 81 3.11 22.61 -1.51
N GLY A 82 2.51 22.01 -2.55
CA GLY A 82 1.06 21.95 -2.73
C GLY A 82 0.44 23.15 -3.47
N LEU A 83 1.23 24.15 -3.86
CA LEU A 83 0.75 25.35 -4.56
C LEU A 83 0.19 25.06 -5.96
N PHE A 84 0.63 23.97 -6.61
CA PHE A 84 0.17 23.59 -7.97
C PHE A 84 -0.57 22.23 -7.98
N GLY A 85 -1.21 21.89 -6.87
CA GLY A 85 -1.91 20.62 -6.71
C GLY A 85 -0.97 19.41 -6.68
N ASN A 86 -1.49 18.25 -7.08
CA ASN A 86 -0.81 16.96 -6.92
C ASN A 86 -0.50 16.33 -8.29
N ALA A 87 0.73 15.85 -8.45
CA ALA A 87 1.10 14.96 -9.55
C ALA A 87 0.60 13.54 -9.26
N ASP A 88 -0.05 12.92 -10.24
CA ASP A 88 -0.52 11.55 -10.11
C ASP A 88 0.65 10.55 -10.15
N GLY A 89 0.71 9.67 -9.15
CA GLY A 89 1.84 8.77 -8.90
C GLY A 89 3.14 9.50 -8.57
N PHE A 90 4.24 8.75 -8.40
CA PHE A 90 5.58 9.31 -8.21
C PHE A 90 6.69 8.30 -8.54
N LYS A 91 7.93 8.77 -8.76
CA LYS A 91 9.08 7.90 -9.07
C LYS A 91 9.55 7.16 -7.82
N PHE A 92 10.08 5.94 -7.96
CA PHE A 92 10.57 5.16 -6.81
C PHE A 92 11.72 5.80 -6.02
N THR A 93 12.35 6.84 -6.55
CA THR A 93 13.38 7.64 -5.87
C THR A 93 12.80 8.65 -4.88
N ALA A 94 11.48 8.83 -4.83
CA ALA A 94 10.84 9.73 -3.88
C ALA A 94 10.91 9.16 -2.45
N SER A 95 10.99 10.08 -1.48
CA SER A 95 10.98 9.76 -0.05
C SER A 95 9.57 9.88 0.54
N PRO A 96 9.31 9.28 1.72
CA PRO A 96 8.06 9.49 2.46
C PRO A 96 7.75 10.96 2.77
N ASP A 97 8.78 11.82 2.88
CA ASP A 97 8.61 13.26 3.16
C ASP A 97 8.21 14.07 1.92
N SER A 98 8.42 13.51 0.72
CA SER A 98 8.21 14.22 -0.54
C SER A 98 7.03 13.67 -1.35
N ALA A 99 6.51 12.50 -1.00
CA ALA A 99 5.44 11.84 -1.74
C ALA A 99 4.47 11.11 -0.81
N VAL A 100 3.21 11.06 -1.22
CA VAL A 100 2.14 10.41 -0.50
C VAL A 100 1.92 9.02 -1.10
N LEU A 101 2.29 7.99 -0.34
CA LEU A 101 1.96 6.60 -0.65
C LEU A 101 0.71 6.19 0.12
N ASN A 102 -0.18 5.45 -0.54
CA ASN A 102 -1.41 4.93 0.03
C ASN A 102 -1.54 3.44 -0.25
N ILE A 103 -2.09 2.72 0.73
CA ILE A 103 -2.41 1.30 0.63
C ILE A 103 -3.83 1.07 1.13
N ARG A 104 -4.58 0.21 0.45
CA ARG A 104 -5.87 -0.31 0.89
C ARG A 104 -5.87 -1.83 0.75
N PHE A 105 -6.27 -2.54 1.79
CA PHE A 105 -6.49 -3.97 1.72
C PHE A 105 -7.95 -4.27 1.35
N THR A 106 -8.16 -5.24 0.46
CA THR A 106 -9.48 -5.80 0.18
C THR A 106 -9.65 -7.06 1.03
N ILE A 107 -10.77 -7.13 1.74
CA ILE A 107 -11.08 -8.20 2.71
C ILE A 107 -12.37 -8.87 2.26
N ARG A 108 -12.41 -10.21 2.31
CA ARG A 108 -13.62 -11.01 2.08
C ARG A 108 -13.97 -11.89 3.28
N ASN A 109 -15.22 -12.32 3.31
CA ASN A 109 -15.67 -13.37 4.22
C ASN A 109 -15.19 -14.72 3.70
N VAL A 110 -14.87 -15.62 4.62
CA VAL A 110 -14.62 -17.05 4.35
C VAL A 110 -15.88 -17.83 4.70
#